data_AF-A0A5P9NK78-F1
#
_entry.id   AF-A0A5P9NK78-F1
#
_cell.length_a   1.000
_cell.length_b   1.000
_cell.length_c   1.000
_cell.angle_alpha   90.00
_cell.angle_beta   90.00
_cell.angle_gamma   90.00
#
_symmetry.space_group_name_H-M   'P 1'
#
loop_
_entity.id
_entity.type
_entity.pdbx_description
1 polymer ?
#
loop_
_entity_poly.entity_id
_entity_poly.type
_entity_poly.pdbx_seq_one_letter_code
_entity_poly.pdbx_strand_id
1 'polypeptide(L)'
;MSLVPPADAPIWVSDYEDINRLLSSFLDKADTGTRLLIRLTPKSTPSLFEYNSEDAPVVWSLIQKLEADFGILEIEPDRAETGKEVYENAKVRFNSDHEETVRQWLNRPKKLPYKDEWQQAASSMQWSHATARQFIGVNPLQYPNKGAQEILNQLLSLEVALSIPATLRSLSARHFWGDSKYLDNKEEYLVSAFPHRSDKVIPRPILVNVYIPEEFSSVLFIENQDSFQMMADYLFRLENSQIAIVYTAGFRGSASRIRDAGGYSISQMHPASDRTLQRFIAWWEKHSEEDIACSFWGDLDYSGLAILAALHGIFTSITGWKPAYDLMRQQLRAGNAHPISSGSKGTQVDPGTTGCFYADQVLLPDIRENNLFVDQEIVNVTELEEYLQQVN
;
A
#
# COMPACT_ATOMS: atom_id res chain seq x y z
N MET A 1 19.58 12.12 34.37
CA MET A 1 20.30 11.10 35.16
C MET A 1 21.76 11.24 34.80
N SER A 2 22.62 11.61 35.76
CA SER A 2 24.07 11.75 35.53
C SER A 2 24.65 10.40 35.08
N LEU A 3 25.16 10.38 33.85
CA LEU A 3 26.00 9.29 33.34
C LEU A 3 27.34 9.41 34.04
N VAL A 4 27.58 8.59 35.05
CA VAL A 4 28.95 8.38 35.53
C VAL A 4 29.63 7.54 34.45
N PRO A 5 30.65 8.08 33.75
CA PRO A 5 31.38 7.30 32.75
C PRO A 5 32.02 6.08 33.44
N PRO A 6 32.10 4.92 32.75
CA PRO A 6 32.83 3.77 33.28
C PRO A 6 34.29 4.15 33.58
N ALA A 7 34.94 3.45 34.51
CA ALA A 7 36.22 3.83 35.11
C ALA A 7 37.37 4.11 34.10
N ASP A 8 37.26 3.62 32.87
CA ASP A 8 38.26 3.75 31.81
C ASP A 8 37.84 4.65 30.63
N ALA A 9 36.64 5.26 30.70
CA ALA A 9 36.17 6.17 29.65
C ALA A 9 36.73 7.59 29.86
N PRO A 10 37.33 8.21 28.83
CA PRO A 10 37.78 9.59 28.94
C PRO A 10 36.59 10.52 29.23
N ILE A 11 36.75 11.41 30.21
CA ILE A 11 35.68 12.31 30.71
C ILE A 11 35.04 13.13 29.56
N TRP A 12 35.85 13.54 28.59
CA TRP A 12 35.39 14.32 27.44
C TRP A 12 34.47 13.55 26.47
N VAL A 13 34.38 12.22 26.55
CA VAL A 13 33.44 11.43 25.73
C VAL A 13 31.98 11.69 26.16
N SER A 14 31.75 11.94 27.45
CA SER A 14 30.43 12.34 27.95
C SER A 14 30.18 13.84 27.86
N ASP A 15 31.22 14.65 27.95
CA ASP A 15 31.08 16.12 28.02
C ASP A 15 30.89 16.77 26.65
N TYR A 16 31.37 16.15 25.56
CA TYR A 16 31.24 16.68 24.20
C TYR A 16 30.21 15.89 23.39
N GLU A 17 29.05 16.51 23.13
CA GLU A 17 27.93 15.86 22.45
C GLU A 17 28.28 15.34 21.05
N ASP A 18 29.13 16.05 20.30
CA ASP A 18 29.53 15.62 18.95
C ASP A 18 30.38 14.36 18.95
N ILE A 19 31.25 14.19 19.95
CA ILE A 19 32.03 12.96 20.12
C ILE A 19 31.08 11.80 20.42
N ASN A 20 30.15 12.02 21.35
CA ASN A 20 29.14 11.03 21.70
C ASN A 20 28.29 10.63 20.48
N ARG A 21 27.83 11.63 19.70
CA ARG A 21 27.01 11.43 18.50
C ARG A 21 27.78 10.73 17.39
N LEU A 22 29.05 11.08 17.18
CA LEU A 22 29.92 10.45 16.18
C LEU A 22 30.13 8.97 16.51
N LEU A 23 30.52 8.66 17.75
CA LEU A 23 30.71 7.28 18.21
C LEU A 23 29.39 6.50 18.19
N SER A 24 28.28 7.10 18.62
CA SER A 24 26.94 6.49 18.55
C SER A 24 26.54 6.16 17.11
N SER A 25 26.87 7.04 16.16
CA SER A 25 26.59 6.81 14.73
C SER A 25 27.37 5.63 14.16
N PHE A 26 28.60 5.39 14.65
CA PHE A 26 29.35 4.18 14.29
C PHE A 26 28.73 2.92 14.90
N LEU A 27 28.26 2.98 16.15
CA LEU A 27 27.54 1.85 16.76
C LEU A 27 26.21 1.55 16.08
N ASP A 28 25.47 2.56 15.58
CA ASP A 28 24.28 2.36 14.74
C ASP A 28 24.62 1.64 13.43
N LYS A 29 25.74 2.02 12.81
CA LYS A 29 26.23 1.36 11.60
C LYS A 29 26.67 -0.08 11.87
N ALA A 30 27.32 -0.32 13.02
CA ALA A 30 27.70 -1.67 13.46
C ALA A 30 26.47 -2.55 13.74
N ASP A 31 25.46 -2.02 14.44
CA ASP A 31 24.20 -2.72 14.73
C ASP A 31 23.44 -3.11 13.44
N THR A 32 23.58 -2.31 12.37
CA THR A 32 22.93 -2.54 11.06
C THR A 32 23.78 -3.32 10.06
N GLY A 33 25.02 -3.69 10.42
CA GLY A 33 25.96 -4.36 9.51
C GLY A 33 26.39 -3.51 8.31
N THR A 34 26.28 -2.19 8.41
CA THR A 34 26.67 -1.26 7.34
C THR A 34 28.14 -0.85 7.48
N ARG A 35 28.72 -0.30 6.40
CA ARG A 35 30.12 0.13 6.40
C ARG A 35 30.37 1.18 7.49
N LEU A 36 31.36 0.91 8.35
CA LEU A 36 31.80 1.72 9.48
C LEU A 36 32.64 2.94 9.04
N LEU A 37 32.08 3.74 8.13
CA LEU A 37 32.70 4.94 7.56
C LEU A 37 31.71 6.11 7.61
N ILE A 38 32.19 7.26 8.08
CA ILE A 38 31.47 8.53 8.11
C ILE A 38 32.34 9.60 7.44
N ARG A 39 31.72 10.51 6.67
CA ARG A 39 32.40 11.73 6.20
C ARG A 39 32.04 12.87 7.13
N LEU A 40 33.04 13.63 7.56
CA LEU A 40 32.82 14.82 8.37
C LEU A 40 32.24 15.95 7.52
N THR A 41 31.02 16.33 7.86
CA THR A 41 30.20 17.33 7.17
C THR A 41 29.40 18.13 8.21
N PRO A 42 28.83 19.28 7.85
CA PRO A 42 27.96 20.05 8.76
C PRO A 42 26.78 19.24 9.32
N LYS A 43 26.38 18.14 8.67
CA LYS A 43 25.31 17.26 9.13
C LYS A 43 25.78 16.19 10.12
N SER A 44 26.97 15.64 9.95
CA SER A 44 27.49 14.56 10.80
C SER A 44 28.08 15.06 12.11
N THR A 45 28.70 16.25 12.07
CA THR A 45 29.45 16.85 13.18
C THR A 45 29.30 18.38 13.11
N PRO A 46 28.12 18.93 13.46
CA PRO A 46 27.79 20.33 13.25
C PRO A 46 28.76 21.31 13.93
N SER A 47 29.24 21.02 15.14
CA SER A 47 30.11 21.94 15.89
C SER A 47 31.46 22.22 15.22
N LEU A 48 31.95 21.30 14.38
CA LEU A 48 33.15 21.52 13.58
C LEU A 48 32.95 22.59 12.50
N PHE A 49 31.71 22.88 12.10
CA PHE A 49 31.37 23.79 11.00
C PHE A 49 30.66 25.06 11.48
N GLU A 50 30.55 25.26 12.80
CA GLU A 50 30.08 26.50 13.38
C GLU A 50 31.23 27.52 13.42
N TYR A 51 31.28 28.40 12.42
CA TYR A 51 32.34 29.40 12.19
C TYR A 51 32.61 30.38 13.35
N ASN A 52 31.80 30.36 14.43
CA ASN A 52 31.93 31.21 15.62
C ASN A 52 32.08 30.41 16.93
N SER A 53 32.23 29.08 16.90
CA SER A 53 32.43 28.29 18.12
C SER A 53 33.92 28.24 18.48
N GLU A 54 34.26 28.53 19.74
CA GLU A 54 35.61 28.24 20.27
C GLU A 54 35.85 26.72 20.41
N ASP A 55 34.82 25.91 20.18
CA ASP A 55 34.80 24.47 20.37
C ASP A 55 35.32 23.68 19.16
N ALA A 56 35.28 24.23 17.94
CA ALA A 56 35.69 23.51 16.74
C ALA A 56 37.15 22.97 16.80
N PRO A 57 38.16 23.75 17.24
CA PRO A 57 39.52 23.23 17.43
C PRO A 57 39.58 22.14 18.52
N VAL A 58 38.76 22.27 19.57
CA VAL A 58 38.71 21.31 20.67
C VAL A 58 38.12 19.99 20.18
N VAL A 59 36.95 20.00 19.55
CA VAL A 59 36.29 18.80 18.99
C VAL A 59 37.19 18.11 17.97
N TRP A 60 37.86 18.87 17.10
CA TRP A 60 38.81 18.29 16.15
C TRP A 60 39.98 17.60 16.86
N SER A 61 40.55 18.23 17.88
CA SER A 61 41.63 17.62 18.68
C SER A 61 41.18 16.33 19.39
N LEU A 62 39.93 16.25 19.84
CA LEU A 62 39.38 15.05 20.47
C LEU A 62 39.18 13.92 19.45
N ILE A 63 38.75 14.24 18.23
CA ILE A 63 38.67 13.28 17.13
C ILE A 63 40.07 12.74 16.78
N GLN A 64 41.08 13.61 16.72
CA GLN A 64 42.47 13.18 16.51
C GLN A 64 43.00 12.32 17.66
N LYS A 65 42.61 12.59 18.92
CA LYS A 65 42.95 11.72 20.06
C LYS A 65 42.34 10.33 19.94
N LEU A 66 41.10 10.21 19.47
CA LEU A 66 40.46 8.90 19.23
C LEU A 66 41.26 8.04 18.23
N GLU A 67 41.96 8.67 17.28
CA GLU A 67 42.90 7.99 16.38
C GLU A 67 44.25 7.71 17.07
N ALA A 68 44.93 8.76 17.55
CA ALA A 68 46.32 8.67 17.99
C ALA A 68 46.51 7.92 19.32
N ASP A 69 45.62 8.17 20.29
CA ASP A 69 45.79 7.66 21.66
C ASP A 69 45.02 6.35 21.89
N PHE A 70 43.91 6.16 21.18
CA PHE A 70 43.00 5.04 21.40
C PHE A 70 42.87 4.06 20.22
N GLY A 71 43.32 4.42 19.01
CA GLY A 71 43.19 3.57 17.82
C GLY A 71 41.74 3.25 17.42
N ILE A 72 40.77 4.01 17.95
CA ILE A 72 39.33 3.82 17.72
C ILE A 72 38.94 4.28 16.33
N LEU A 73 39.58 5.34 15.84
CA LEU A 73 39.31 5.93 14.53
C LEU A 73 40.55 5.90 13.64
N GLU A 74 40.32 5.84 12.33
CA GLU A 74 41.31 6.13 11.29
C GLU A 74 40.79 7.32 10.46
N ILE A 75 41.59 8.38 10.34
CA ILE A 75 41.22 9.63 9.68
C ILE A 75 41.98 9.73 8.36
N GLU A 76 41.24 9.80 7.26
CA GLU A 76 41.76 10.06 5.92
C GLU A 76 41.29 11.45 5.48
N PRO A 77 42.16 12.48 5.54
CA PRO A 77 41.82 13.83 5.09
C PRO A 77 41.45 13.85 3.60
N ASP A 78 40.59 14.80 3.23
CA ASP A 78 40.29 15.05 1.82
C ASP A 78 41.44 15.81 1.13
N ARG A 79 41.37 15.98 -0.19
CA ARG A 79 42.38 16.74 -0.94
C ARG A 79 42.54 18.15 -0.36
N ALA A 80 43.79 18.54 -0.11
CA ALA A 80 44.14 19.87 0.36
C ALA A 80 43.76 20.92 -0.68
N GLU A 81 42.94 21.89 -0.28
CA GLU A 81 42.46 23.00 -1.11
C GLU A 81 42.55 24.30 -0.30
N THR A 82 42.88 25.42 -0.95
CA THR A 82 43.08 26.69 -0.27
C THR A 82 41.75 27.22 0.30
N GLY A 83 41.72 27.51 1.61
CA GLY A 83 40.52 28.00 2.30
C GLY A 83 39.60 26.91 2.85
N LYS A 84 40.00 25.63 2.73
CA LYS A 84 39.28 24.48 3.26
C LYS A 84 39.97 23.95 4.52
N GLU A 85 39.19 23.67 5.55
CA GLU A 85 39.72 23.11 6.80
C GLU A 85 40.09 21.63 6.63
N VAL A 86 41.10 21.15 7.36
CA VAL A 86 41.67 19.79 7.19
C VAL A 86 40.65 18.68 7.48
N TYR A 87 39.68 18.97 8.35
CA TYR A 87 38.61 18.04 8.71
C TYR A 87 37.45 18.01 7.70
N GLU A 88 37.36 18.99 6.80
CA GLU A 88 36.22 19.10 5.90
C GLU A 88 36.23 17.98 4.85
N ASN A 89 35.15 17.18 4.83
CA ASN A 89 35.00 15.97 4.04
C ASN A 89 36.01 14.85 4.35
N ALA A 90 36.76 14.96 5.45
CA ALA A 90 37.63 13.87 5.91
C ALA A 90 36.80 12.60 6.13
N LYS A 91 37.33 11.46 5.68
CA LYS A 91 36.71 10.14 5.93
C LYS A 91 37.23 9.64 7.26
N VAL A 92 36.31 9.33 8.15
CA VAL A 92 36.59 8.70 9.44
C VAL A 92 36.10 7.26 9.37
N ARG A 93 37.01 6.31 9.57
CA ARG A 93 36.68 4.89 9.72
C ARG A 93 36.75 4.50 11.18
N PHE A 94 35.84 3.64 11.59
CA PHE A 94 35.84 3.09 12.94
C PHE A 94 36.49 1.71 12.94
N ASN A 95 37.40 1.49 13.88
CA ASN A 95 38.06 0.22 14.08
C ASN A 95 37.13 -0.73 14.88
N SER A 96 36.68 -1.81 14.22
CA SER A 96 35.76 -2.78 14.81
C SER A 96 36.32 -3.48 16.05
N ASP A 97 37.64 -3.58 16.18
CA ASP A 97 38.27 -4.22 17.34
C ASP A 97 38.03 -3.46 18.65
N HIS A 98 37.66 -2.18 18.56
CA HIS A 98 37.33 -1.32 19.70
C HIS A 98 35.82 -1.11 19.91
N GLU A 99 34.95 -1.87 19.23
CA GLU A 99 33.49 -1.77 19.38
C GLU A 99 33.06 -1.94 20.84
N GLU A 100 33.58 -2.95 21.53
CA GLU A 100 33.20 -3.25 22.91
C GLU A 100 33.60 -2.12 23.87
N THR A 101 34.80 -1.55 23.69
CA THR A 101 35.27 -0.40 24.48
C THR A 101 34.34 0.80 24.32
N VAL A 102 33.96 1.13 23.09
CA VAL A 102 33.08 2.28 22.81
C VAL A 102 31.65 2.05 23.30
N ARG A 103 31.15 0.81 23.21
CA ARG A 103 29.87 0.42 23.82
C ARG A 103 29.87 0.60 25.33
N GLN A 104 30.94 0.22 26.00
CA GLN A 104 31.09 0.45 27.44
C GLN A 104 31.11 1.94 27.75
N TRP A 105 31.92 2.74 27.05
CA TRP A 105 31.99 4.20 27.24
C TRP A 105 30.64 4.89 27.10
N LEU A 106 29.83 4.48 26.11
CA LEU A 106 28.51 5.05 25.85
C LEU A 106 27.38 4.37 26.64
N ASN A 107 27.70 3.40 27.49
CA ASN A 107 26.74 2.54 28.20
C ASN A 107 25.66 1.96 27.24
N ARG A 108 26.10 1.51 26.06
CA ARG A 108 25.24 1.05 24.96
C ARG A 108 25.53 -0.43 24.64
N PRO A 109 24.84 -1.38 25.28
CA PRO A 109 25.07 -2.81 25.04
C PRO A 109 24.82 -3.18 23.57
N LYS A 110 25.49 -4.25 23.11
CA LYS A 110 25.35 -4.76 21.75
C LYS A 110 23.90 -5.17 21.50
N LYS A 111 23.24 -4.54 20.53
CA LYS A 111 21.93 -5.01 20.08
C LYS A 111 22.17 -6.26 19.26
N LEU A 112 21.57 -7.38 19.68
CA LEU A 112 21.45 -8.54 18.80
C LEU A 112 20.78 -8.05 17.51
N PRO A 113 21.30 -8.40 16.33
CA PRO A 113 20.56 -8.21 15.10
C PRO A 113 19.14 -8.74 15.28
N TYR A 114 18.13 -8.00 14.84
CA TYR A 114 16.72 -8.37 15.07
C TYR A 114 16.41 -9.80 14.59
N LYS A 115 17.10 -10.24 13.54
CA LYS A 115 17.00 -11.61 13.02
C LYS A 115 17.46 -12.67 14.04
N ASP A 116 18.52 -12.39 14.79
CA ASP A 116 19.04 -13.29 15.82
C ASP A 116 18.14 -13.29 17.05
N GLU A 117 17.64 -12.11 17.47
CA GLU A 117 16.61 -11.98 18.51
C GLU A 117 15.36 -12.80 18.13
N TRP A 118 14.91 -12.66 16.89
CA TRP A 118 13.77 -13.38 16.34
C TRP A 118 14.00 -14.89 16.31
N GLN A 119 15.13 -15.35 15.79
CA GLN A 119 15.44 -16.77 15.70
C GLN A 119 15.55 -17.40 17.09
N GLN A 120 16.17 -16.71 18.04
CA GLN A 120 16.25 -17.14 19.44
C GLN A 120 14.86 -17.26 20.07
N ALA A 121 14.01 -16.23 19.91
CA ALA A 121 12.64 -16.24 20.41
C ALA A 121 11.78 -17.31 19.75
N ALA A 122 11.84 -17.46 18.42
CA ALA A 122 11.07 -18.47 17.68
C ALA A 122 11.49 -19.90 18.05
N SER A 123 12.77 -20.11 18.39
CA SER A 123 13.31 -21.41 18.78
C SER A 123 12.87 -21.87 20.18
N SER A 124 12.57 -20.91 21.09
CA SER A 124 12.13 -21.18 22.46
C SER A 124 10.62 -21.44 22.55
N MET A 125 9.86 -21.08 21.52
CA MET A 125 8.42 -21.29 21.44
C MET A 125 8.02 -22.70 20.99
N GLN A 126 6.87 -23.16 21.48
CA GLN A 126 6.24 -24.40 21.04
C GLN A 126 5.22 -24.13 19.93
N TRP A 127 5.60 -24.45 18.70
CA TRP A 127 4.73 -24.38 17.53
C TRP A 127 3.97 -25.70 17.35
N SER A 128 2.75 -25.63 16.82
CA SER A 128 1.94 -26.83 16.58
C SER A 128 2.57 -27.79 15.55
N HIS A 129 3.31 -27.25 14.57
CA HIS A 129 3.95 -27.99 13.49
C HIS A 129 5.39 -27.54 13.26
N ALA A 130 6.24 -28.49 12.83
CA ALA A 130 7.63 -28.24 12.49
C ALA A 130 7.80 -27.23 11.34
N THR A 131 6.89 -27.25 10.36
CA THR A 131 6.90 -26.32 9.22
C THR A 131 6.73 -24.87 9.66
N ALA A 132 5.81 -24.61 10.61
CA ALA A 132 5.61 -23.27 11.17
C ALA A 132 6.88 -22.78 11.87
N ARG A 133 7.49 -23.63 12.71
CA ARG A 133 8.75 -23.32 13.39
C ARG A 133 9.88 -22.97 12.42
N GLN A 134 10.04 -23.75 11.36
CA GLN A 134 11.09 -23.54 10.36
C GLN A 134 10.85 -22.25 9.57
N PHE A 135 9.64 -22.06 9.03
CA PHE A 135 9.31 -20.91 8.20
C PHE A 135 9.35 -19.62 9.01
N ILE A 136 8.66 -19.57 10.14
CA ILE A 136 8.61 -18.39 11.00
C ILE A 136 10.02 -18.06 11.48
N GLY A 137 10.80 -19.05 11.92
CA GLY A 137 12.16 -18.82 12.44
C GLY A 137 13.12 -18.11 11.47
N VAL A 138 12.93 -18.27 10.15
CA VAL A 138 13.79 -17.63 9.13
C VAL A 138 13.15 -16.43 8.44
N ASN A 139 11.85 -16.20 8.64
CA ASN A 139 11.09 -15.10 8.04
C ASN A 139 10.55 -14.16 9.15
N PRO A 140 11.38 -13.22 9.64
CA PRO A 140 10.98 -12.29 10.68
C PRO A 140 9.91 -11.30 10.21
N LEU A 141 8.90 -11.09 11.05
CA LEU A 141 7.96 -9.97 10.92
C LEU A 141 8.37 -8.84 11.87
N GLN A 142 8.06 -7.60 11.52
CA GLN A 142 8.39 -6.43 12.33
C GLN A 142 7.15 -5.59 12.56
N TYR A 143 6.97 -5.12 13.79
CA TYR A 143 5.93 -4.19 14.17
C TYR A 143 6.56 -3.04 14.97
N PRO A 144 6.21 -1.77 14.71
CA PRO A 144 6.80 -0.62 15.40
C PRO A 144 6.70 -0.73 16.93
N ASN A 145 7.82 -0.55 17.63
CA ASN A 145 7.92 -0.60 19.10
C ASN A 145 7.53 -1.96 19.72
N LYS A 146 7.69 -3.06 18.98
CA LYS A 146 7.43 -4.42 19.46
C LYS A 146 8.62 -5.34 19.26
N GLY A 147 8.96 -6.08 20.32
CA GLY A 147 10.03 -7.08 20.28
C GLY A 147 9.63 -8.33 19.51
N ALA A 148 10.61 -9.17 19.15
CA ALA A 148 10.32 -10.40 18.41
C ALA A 148 9.39 -11.35 19.18
N GLN A 149 9.63 -11.51 20.49
CA GLN A 149 8.82 -12.36 21.37
C GLN A 149 7.33 -11.94 21.37
N GLU A 150 7.06 -10.63 21.38
CA GLU A 150 5.69 -10.11 21.38
C GLU A 150 4.96 -10.47 20.08
N ILE A 151 5.61 -10.30 18.93
CA ILE A 151 5.03 -10.61 17.62
C ILE A 151 4.79 -12.11 17.48
N LEU A 152 5.76 -12.93 17.90
CA LEU A 152 5.66 -14.38 17.84
C LEU A 152 4.53 -14.93 18.75
N ASN A 153 4.32 -14.32 19.93
CA ASN A 153 3.18 -14.65 20.80
C ASN A 153 1.84 -14.37 20.09
N GLN A 154 1.76 -13.30 19.31
CA GLN A 154 0.57 -13.00 18.51
C GLN A 154 0.39 -13.98 17.36
N LEU A 155 1.46 -14.43 16.73
CA LEU A 155 1.39 -15.49 15.71
C LEU A 155 0.88 -16.82 16.28
N LEU A 156 1.32 -17.21 17.48
CA LEU A 156 0.79 -18.39 18.17
C LEU A 156 -0.70 -18.25 18.50
N SER A 157 -1.10 -17.09 19.03
CA SER A 157 -2.50 -16.78 19.31
C SER A 157 -3.36 -16.81 18.03
N LEU A 158 -2.83 -16.24 16.94
CA LEU A 158 -3.46 -16.24 15.63
C LEU A 158 -3.61 -17.65 15.08
N GLU A 159 -2.59 -18.50 15.22
CA GLU A 159 -2.65 -19.89 14.79
C GLU A 159 -3.87 -20.58 15.40
N VAL A 160 -4.10 -20.44 16.72
CA VAL A 160 -5.27 -21.01 17.41
C VAL A 160 -6.58 -20.45 16.85
N ALA A 161 -6.65 -19.14 16.61
CA ALA A 161 -7.82 -18.46 16.08
C ALA A 161 -8.17 -18.85 14.63
N LEU A 162 -7.18 -19.29 13.83
CA LEU A 162 -7.36 -19.90 12.52
C LEU A 162 -8.06 -21.27 12.56
N SER A 163 -8.84 -21.56 13.61
CA SER A 163 -9.81 -22.66 13.63
C SER A 163 -11.12 -22.29 12.93
N ILE A 164 -11.42 -20.99 12.82
CA ILE A 164 -12.66 -20.46 12.21
C ILE A 164 -12.27 -19.60 11.00
N PRO A 165 -13.00 -19.67 9.87
CA PRO A 165 -12.77 -18.79 8.72
C PRO A 165 -12.81 -17.31 9.12
N ALA A 166 -11.78 -16.56 8.76
CA ALA A 166 -11.69 -15.13 9.04
C ALA A 166 -10.93 -14.39 7.95
N THR A 167 -11.29 -13.12 7.76
CA THR A 167 -10.54 -12.24 6.84
C THR A 167 -9.22 -11.80 7.46
N LEU A 168 -8.23 -11.54 6.61
CA LEU A 168 -6.90 -11.10 7.03
C LEU A 168 -6.95 -9.86 7.93
N ARG A 169 -7.83 -8.90 7.64
CA ARG A 169 -8.02 -7.70 8.47
C ARG A 169 -8.65 -7.98 9.83
N SER A 170 -9.56 -8.95 9.90
CA SER A 170 -10.16 -9.36 11.18
C SER A 170 -9.11 -10.04 12.06
N LEU A 171 -8.31 -10.95 11.48
CA LEU A 171 -7.18 -11.58 12.15
C LEU A 171 -6.16 -10.54 12.61
N SER A 172 -5.82 -9.58 11.73
CA SER A 172 -4.88 -8.50 12.03
C SER A 172 -5.35 -7.66 13.22
N ALA A 173 -6.59 -7.19 13.21
CA ALA A 173 -7.13 -6.39 14.31
C ALA A 173 -7.19 -7.16 15.64
N ARG A 174 -7.54 -8.45 15.60
CA ARG A 174 -7.67 -9.28 16.81
C ARG A 174 -6.33 -9.64 17.45
N HIS A 175 -5.30 -9.88 16.63
CA HIS A 175 -4.02 -10.42 17.11
C HIS A 175 -2.88 -9.39 17.07
N PHE A 176 -2.98 -8.30 16.32
CA PHE A 176 -1.90 -7.32 16.20
C PHE A 176 -2.32 -5.94 16.70
N TRP A 177 -2.61 -5.86 18.01
CA TRP A 177 -2.85 -4.60 18.74
C TRP A 177 -3.94 -3.69 18.14
N GLY A 178 -4.97 -4.27 17.53
CA GLY A 178 -6.03 -3.49 16.88
C GLY A 178 -5.65 -2.93 15.50
N ASP A 179 -4.44 -3.18 15.01
CA ASP A 179 -4.02 -2.77 13.67
C ASP A 179 -4.62 -3.71 12.63
N SER A 180 -5.75 -3.28 12.06
CA SER A 180 -6.44 -4.02 10.99
C SER A 180 -5.67 -4.14 9.67
N LYS A 181 -4.59 -3.38 9.47
CA LYS A 181 -3.81 -3.35 8.23
C LYS A 181 -2.44 -3.98 8.36
N TYR A 182 -2.00 -4.34 9.57
CA TYR A 182 -0.69 -4.92 9.78
C TYR A 182 -0.42 -6.15 8.90
N LEU A 183 -1.42 -7.02 8.73
CA LEU A 183 -1.33 -8.18 7.86
C LEU A 183 -1.67 -7.90 6.39
N ASP A 184 -1.98 -6.67 5.97
CA ASP A 184 -2.21 -6.37 4.55
C ASP A 184 -0.97 -6.82 3.74
N ASN A 185 -1.21 -7.57 2.66
CA ASN A 185 -0.20 -8.22 1.81
C ASN A 185 0.65 -9.32 2.48
N LYS A 186 0.22 -9.87 3.63
CA LYS A 186 0.90 -10.98 4.33
C LYS A 186 0.12 -12.29 4.28
N GLU A 187 -0.79 -12.45 3.31
CA GLU A 187 -1.54 -13.69 3.10
C GLU A 187 -0.61 -14.87 2.81
N GLU A 188 0.32 -14.71 1.88
CA GLU A 188 1.32 -15.73 1.54
C GLU A 188 2.20 -16.11 2.74
N TYR A 189 2.49 -15.16 3.62
CA TYR A 189 3.20 -15.42 4.87
C TYR A 189 2.41 -16.37 5.76
N LEU A 190 1.11 -16.11 5.97
CA LEU A 190 0.25 -16.97 6.79
C LEU A 190 0.05 -18.35 6.16
N VAL A 191 -0.13 -18.43 4.84
CA VAL A 191 -0.24 -19.70 4.12
C VAL A 191 1.03 -20.53 4.28
N SER A 192 2.19 -19.90 4.22
CA SER A 192 3.49 -20.57 4.39
C SER A 192 3.76 -20.95 5.86
N ALA A 193 3.37 -20.10 6.81
CA ALA A 193 3.52 -20.36 8.23
C ALA A 193 2.56 -21.44 8.73
N PHE A 194 1.32 -21.44 8.26
CA PHE A 194 0.23 -22.31 8.72
C PHE A 194 -0.48 -23.02 7.55
N PRO A 195 0.23 -23.87 6.77
CA PRO A 195 -0.33 -24.47 5.55
C PRO A 195 -1.54 -25.37 5.81
N HIS A 196 -1.63 -25.95 7.01
CA HIS A 196 -2.76 -26.79 7.45
C HIS A 196 -4.04 -26.01 7.78
N ARG A 197 -3.98 -24.67 7.78
CA ARG A 197 -5.13 -23.76 8.03
C ARG A 197 -5.29 -22.71 6.93
N SER A 198 -4.64 -22.87 5.79
CA SER A 198 -4.68 -21.88 4.71
C SER A 198 -6.10 -21.64 4.20
N ASP A 199 -6.96 -22.66 4.24
CA ASP A 199 -8.38 -22.59 3.89
C ASP A 199 -9.22 -21.71 4.84
N LYS A 200 -8.68 -21.36 6.02
CA LYS A 200 -9.36 -20.52 7.01
C LYS A 200 -9.07 -19.03 6.85
N VAL A 201 -8.05 -18.66 6.08
CA VAL A 201 -7.82 -17.27 5.69
C VAL A 201 -8.69 -17.00 4.46
N ILE A 202 -9.86 -16.39 4.68
CA ILE A 202 -10.80 -16.12 3.60
C ILE A 202 -10.61 -14.72 3.02
N PRO A 203 -10.72 -14.54 1.70
CA PRO A 203 -10.69 -13.22 1.11
C PRO A 203 -11.87 -12.40 1.62
N ARG A 204 -11.69 -11.08 1.70
CA ARG A 204 -12.80 -10.18 2.01
C ARG A 204 -13.78 -10.17 0.83
N PRO A 205 -15.07 -10.49 1.03
CA PRO A 205 -16.05 -10.44 -0.04
C PRO A 205 -16.20 -9.01 -0.55
N ILE A 206 -16.35 -8.88 -1.87
CA ILE A 206 -16.63 -7.60 -2.52
C ILE A 206 -18.11 -7.29 -2.34
N LEU A 207 -18.42 -6.13 -1.76
CA LEU A 207 -19.80 -5.66 -1.70
C LEU A 207 -20.22 -5.20 -3.10
N VAL A 208 -21.30 -5.80 -3.60
CA VAL A 208 -21.89 -5.52 -4.91
C VAL A 208 -23.29 -4.97 -4.66
N ASN A 209 -23.51 -3.70 -4.98
CA ASN A 209 -24.83 -3.10 -4.87
C ASN A 209 -25.57 -3.29 -6.18
N VAL A 210 -26.84 -3.72 -6.11
CA VAL A 210 -27.63 -4.00 -7.30
C VAL A 210 -29.03 -3.42 -7.20
N TYR A 211 -29.56 -3.04 -8.36
CA TYR A 211 -30.99 -2.93 -8.59
C TYR A 211 -31.33 -3.90 -9.74
N ILE A 212 -32.32 -4.74 -9.51
CA ILE A 212 -32.73 -5.79 -10.45
C ILE A 212 -34.25 -5.63 -10.66
N PRO A 213 -34.72 -5.24 -11.86
CA PRO A 213 -36.15 -5.21 -12.18
C PRO A 213 -36.70 -6.65 -12.28
N GLU A 214 -38.02 -6.83 -12.23
CA GLU A 214 -38.65 -8.17 -12.28
C GLU A 214 -38.21 -8.99 -13.49
N GLU A 215 -38.05 -8.33 -14.64
CA GLU A 215 -37.48 -8.91 -15.85
C GLU A 215 -36.33 -8.04 -16.34
N PHE A 216 -35.22 -8.67 -16.73
CA PHE A 216 -34.06 -7.96 -17.30
C PHE A 216 -33.47 -8.73 -18.48
N SER A 217 -32.94 -7.98 -19.44
CA SER A 217 -32.25 -8.47 -20.64
C SER A 217 -30.84 -7.90 -20.77
N SER A 218 -30.46 -6.96 -19.90
CA SER A 218 -29.13 -6.36 -19.87
C SER A 218 -28.70 -5.98 -18.44
N VAL A 219 -27.39 -5.86 -18.26
CA VAL A 219 -26.76 -5.41 -17.02
C VAL A 219 -25.84 -4.23 -17.30
N LEU A 220 -26.02 -3.15 -16.56
CA LEU A 220 -25.19 -1.95 -16.63
C LEU A 220 -24.38 -1.79 -15.33
N PHE A 221 -23.06 -1.86 -15.46
CA PHE A 221 -22.12 -1.53 -14.40
C PHE A 221 -21.92 -0.02 -14.33
N ILE A 222 -22.07 0.54 -13.15
CA ILE A 222 -21.92 1.98 -12.90
C ILE A 222 -20.79 2.16 -11.88
N GLU A 223 -19.80 2.99 -12.22
CA GLU A 223 -18.64 3.24 -11.36
C GLU A 223 -18.95 4.13 -10.16
N ASN A 224 -19.64 5.25 -10.38
CA ASN A 224 -19.91 6.24 -9.35
C ASN A 224 -21.18 5.92 -8.55
N GLN A 225 -21.14 6.19 -7.24
CA GLN A 225 -22.25 5.94 -6.34
C GLN A 225 -23.46 6.84 -6.60
N ASP A 226 -23.24 8.13 -6.86
CA ASP A 226 -24.32 9.10 -7.08
C ASP A 226 -25.04 8.79 -8.40
N SER A 227 -24.28 8.46 -9.46
CA SER A 227 -24.84 7.98 -10.73
C SER A 227 -25.61 6.67 -10.58
N PHE A 228 -25.12 5.74 -9.76
CA PHE A 228 -25.83 4.48 -9.47
C PHE A 228 -27.18 4.74 -8.78
N GLN A 229 -27.18 5.55 -7.73
CA GLN A 229 -28.38 5.90 -6.97
C GLN A 229 -29.40 6.61 -7.88
N MET A 230 -28.94 7.59 -8.66
CA MET A 230 -29.75 8.31 -9.64
C MET A 230 -30.41 7.35 -10.65
N MET A 231 -29.64 6.42 -11.21
CA MET A 231 -30.15 5.43 -12.16
C MET A 231 -31.11 4.43 -11.53
N ALA A 232 -30.84 3.98 -10.30
CA ALA A 232 -31.73 3.08 -9.59
C ALA A 232 -33.11 3.72 -9.38
N ASP A 233 -33.15 4.97 -8.91
CA ASP A 233 -34.39 5.71 -8.67
C ASP A 233 -35.14 5.98 -9.98
N TYR A 234 -34.42 6.24 -11.07
CA TYR A 234 -35.02 6.39 -12.40
C TYR A 234 -35.62 5.08 -12.91
N LEU A 235 -34.86 3.98 -12.95
CA LEU A 235 -35.30 2.68 -13.46
C LEU A 235 -36.44 2.10 -12.62
N PHE A 236 -36.45 2.34 -11.31
CA PHE A 236 -37.54 1.93 -10.43
C PHE A 236 -38.89 2.58 -10.79
N ARG A 237 -38.87 3.80 -11.34
CA ARG A 237 -40.08 4.52 -11.77
C ARG A 237 -40.55 4.15 -13.17
N LEU A 238 -39.69 3.54 -13.98
CA LEU A 238 -40.03 3.12 -15.34
C LEU A 238 -40.77 1.78 -15.31
N GLU A 239 -42.01 1.80 -15.80
CA GLU A 239 -42.73 0.55 -16.08
C GLU A 239 -41.99 -0.23 -17.17
N ASN A 240 -41.68 -1.51 -16.88
CA ASN A 240 -40.99 -2.43 -17.80
C ASN A 240 -39.52 -2.11 -18.11
N SER A 241 -38.78 -1.45 -17.21
CA SER A 241 -37.32 -1.43 -17.31
C SER A 241 -36.76 -2.86 -17.40
N GLN A 242 -35.86 -3.09 -18.36
CA GLN A 242 -35.18 -4.38 -18.55
C GLN A 242 -33.68 -4.30 -18.28
N ILE A 243 -33.24 -3.26 -17.58
CA ILE A 243 -31.83 -3.02 -17.25
C ILE A 243 -31.65 -3.26 -15.75
N ALA A 244 -30.89 -4.30 -15.40
CA ALA A 244 -30.34 -4.42 -14.06
C ALA A 244 -29.09 -3.54 -13.97
N ILE A 245 -28.85 -2.91 -12.82
CA ILE A 245 -27.65 -2.09 -12.60
C ILE A 245 -26.83 -2.61 -11.45
N VAL A 246 -25.51 -2.44 -11.57
CA VAL A 246 -24.51 -2.94 -10.63
C VAL A 246 -23.53 -1.84 -10.27
N TYR A 247 -23.33 -1.58 -8.99
CA TYR A 247 -22.28 -0.71 -8.48
C TYR A 247 -21.28 -1.49 -7.65
N THR A 248 -20.01 -1.34 -8.02
CA THR A 248 -18.85 -1.84 -7.28
C THR A 248 -17.85 -0.70 -7.15
N ALA A 249 -17.38 -0.41 -5.95
CA ALA A 249 -16.49 0.73 -5.71
C ALA A 249 -15.14 0.59 -6.45
N GLY A 250 -15.02 1.23 -7.61
CA GLY A 250 -13.84 1.27 -8.48
C GLY A 250 -13.35 -0.12 -8.93
N PHE A 251 -12.03 -0.29 -9.05
CA PHE A 251 -11.35 -1.54 -9.43
C PHE A 251 -11.67 -2.77 -8.58
N ARG A 252 -12.40 -2.63 -7.45
CA ARG A 252 -12.87 -3.82 -6.71
C ARG A 252 -13.83 -4.66 -7.55
N GLY A 253 -14.55 -4.03 -8.48
CA GLY A 253 -15.41 -4.67 -9.46
C GLY A 253 -14.70 -5.63 -10.41
N SER A 254 -13.38 -5.47 -10.58
CA SER A 254 -12.58 -6.21 -11.54
C SER A 254 -11.65 -7.24 -10.92
N ALA A 255 -11.90 -7.64 -9.67
CA ALA A 255 -11.18 -8.77 -9.08
C ALA A 255 -11.69 -10.08 -9.68
N SER A 256 -10.80 -11.00 -10.06
CA SER A 256 -11.18 -12.30 -10.65
C SER A 256 -12.23 -13.05 -9.81
N ARG A 257 -12.09 -12.99 -8.48
CA ARG A 257 -13.00 -13.62 -7.52
C ARG A 257 -14.42 -13.06 -7.49
N ILE A 258 -14.71 -11.95 -8.17
CA ILE A 258 -16.01 -11.30 -8.04
C ILE A 258 -17.16 -12.17 -8.57
N ARG A 259 -16.87 -13.13 -9.45
CA ARG A 259 -17.82 -14.09 -10.00
C ARG A 259 -17.79 -15.46 -9.29
N ASP A 260 -16.95 -15.62 -8.26
CA ASP A 260 -16.86 -16.86 -7.50
C ASP A 260 -17.84 -16.83 -6.33
N ALA A 261 -18.48 -17.97 -6.05
CA ALA A 261 -19.31 -18.14 -4.86
C ALA A 261 -18.50 -17.80 -3.59
N GLY A 262 -18.97 -16.83 -2.81
CA GLY A 262 -18.30 -16.32 -1.61
C GLY A 262 -17.24 -15.23 -1.85
N GLY A 263 -16.91 -14.92 -3.11
CA GLY A 263 -16.03 -13.80 -3.48
C GLY A 263 -16.74 -12.44 -3.44
N TYR A 264 -18.06 -12.44 -3.38
CA TYR A 264 -18.91 -11.25 -3.35
C TYR A 264 -20.02 -11.34 -2.29
N SER A 265 -20.68 -10.22 -2.03
CA SER A 265 -21.93 -10.14 -1.25
C SER A 265 -22.85 -9.13 -1.92
N ILE A 266 -24.06 -9.55 -2.26
CA ILE A 266 -25.06 -8.70 -2.92
C ILE A 266 -25.82 -7.89 -1.87
N SER A 267 -25.94 -6.59 -2.13
CA SER A 267 -26.83 -5.66 -1.43
C SER A 267 -27.86 -5.14 -2.43
N GLN A 268 -29.13 -5.46 -2.22
CA GLN A 268 -30.22 -5.05 -3.09
C GLN A 268 -30.78 -3.70 -2.63
N MET A 269 -30.89 -2.75 -3.55
CA MET A 269 -31.52 -1.46 -3.27
C MET A 269 -33.03 -1.56 -3.14
N HIS A 270 -33.64 -2.39 -4.00
CA HIS A 270 -35.02 -2.83 -3.89
C HIS A 270 -35.06 -4.36 -3.95
N PRO A 271 -35.90 -5.03 -3.15
CA PRO A 271 -36.03 -6.48 -3.22
C PRO A 271 -36.52 -6.92 -4.59
N ALA A 272 -35.72 -7.72 -5.30
CA ALA A 272 -36.18 -8.48 -6.45
C ALA A 272 -36.89 -9.77 -5.99
N SER A 273 -37.73 -10.34 -6.85
CA SER A 273 -38.29 -11.67 -6.59
C SER A 273 -37.19 -12.73 -6.50
N ASP A 274 -37.38 -13.74 -5.65
CA ASP A 274 -36.38 -14.81 -5.45
C ASP A 274 -35.96 -15.46 -6.78
N ARG A 275 -36.92 -15.66 -7.68
CA ARG A 275 -36.68 -16.20 -9.03
C ARG A 275 -35.70 -15.33 -9.82
N THR A 276 -35.93 -14.02 -9.85
CA THR A 276 -35.13 -13.08 -10.64
C THR A 276 -33.75 -12.88 -10.02
N LEU A 277 -33.65 -12.83 -8.69
CA LEU A 277 -32.37 -12.79 -7.99
C LEU A 277 -31.54 -14.06 -8.27
N GLN A 278 -32.16 -15.25 -8.23
CA GLN A 278 -31.46 -16.50 -8.55
C GLN A 278 -31.01 -16.55 -10.01
N ARG A 279 -31.83 -16.05 -10.95
CA ARG A 279 -31.42 -15.90 -12.36
C ARG A 279 -30.20 -14.98 -12.49
N PHE A 280 -30.20 -13.83 -11.82
CA PHE A 280 -29.07 -12.91 -11.79
C PHE A 280 -27.81 -13.58 -11.23
N ILE A 281 -27.92 -14.28 -10.10
CA ILE A 281 -26.78 -15.00 -9.47
C ILE A 281 -26.26 -16.11 -10.39
N ALA A 282 -27.14 -16.92 -11.00
CA ALA A 282 -26.73 -17.98 -11.91
C ALA A 282 -25.97 -17.43 -13.13
N TRP A 283 -26.42 -16.30 -13.69
CA TRP A 283 -25.68 -15.59 -14.73
C TRP A 283 -24.35 -15.02 -14.20
N TRP A 284 -24.37 -14.36 -13.04
CA TRP A 284 -23.19 -13.76 -12.42
C TRP A 284 -22.09 -14.79 -12.16
N GLU A 285 -22.42 -15.97 -11.65
CA GLU A 285 -21.47 -17.06 -11.34
C GLU A 285 -21.14 -17.98 -12.53
N LYS A 286 -21.62 -17.65 -13.74
CA LYS A 286 -21.45 -18.47 -14.96
C LYS A 286 -22.04 -19.88 -14.84
N HIS A 287 -23.12 -20.02 -14.07
CA HIS A 287 -23.94 -21.22 -13.95
C HIS A 287 -25.14 -21.23 -14.91
N SER A 288 -25.36 -20.13 -15.65
CA SER A 288 -26.35 -20.01 -16.72
C SER A 288 -25.68 -19.91 -18.09
N GLU A 289 -26.35 -20.44 -19.12
CA GLU A 289 -25.97 -20.26 -20.54
C GLU A 289 -26.56 -18.97 -21.15
N GLU A 290 -27.32 -18.19 -20.37
CA GLU A 290 -27.89 -16.93 -20.84
C GLU A 290 -26.81 -15.90 -21.20
N ASP A 291 -26.84 -15.43 -22.44
CA ASP A 291 -25.99 -14.33 -22.91
C ASP A 291 -26.66 -12.98 -22.62
N ILE A 292 -26.48 -12.49 -21.39
CA ILE A 292 -27.03 -11.21 -20.95
C ILE A 292 -26.06 -10.09 -21.32
N ALA A 293 -26.55 -9.12 -22.08
CA ALA A 293 -25.74 -8.00 -22.56
C ALA A 293 -25.19 -7.17 -21.38
N CYS A 294 -23.89 -6.87 -21.43
CA CYS A 294 -23.20 -6.12 -20.39
C CYS A 294 -22.71 -4.78 -20.90
N SER A 295 -22.97 -3.71 -20.16
CA SER A 295 -22.41 -2.39 -20.42
C SER A 295 -21.76 -1.80 -19.18
N PHE A 296 -20.86 -0.85 -19.38
CA PHE A 296 -20.19 -0.12 -18.30
C PHE A 296 -20.32 1.38 -18.51
N TRP A 297 -20.58 2.12 -17.45
CA TRP A 297 -20.56 3.56 -17.41
C TRP A 297 -19.74 4.03 -16.20
N GLY A 298 -18.62 4.70 -16.49
CA GLY A 298 -17.79 5.38 -15.51
C GLY A 298 -17.34 6.75 -16.03
N ASP A 299 -16.34 7.33 -15.38
CA ASP A 299 -15.74 8.59 -15.82
C ASP A 299 -15.20 8.48 -17.25
N LEU A 300 -15.25 9.57 -18.00
CA LEU A 300 -14.55 9.70 -19.28
C LEU A 300 -13.12 10.18 -18.98
N ASP A 301 -12.35 9.29 -18.36
CA ASP A 301 -10.94 9.46 -18.06
C ASP A 301 -10.16 8.14 -18.21
N TYR A 302 -8.84 8.17 -17.96
CA TYR A 302 -8.02 6.97 -18.10
C TYR A 302 -8.32 5.90 -17.04
N SER A 303 -8.67 6.30 -15.81
CA SER A 303 -9.02 5.35 -14.75
C SER A 303 -10.33 4.62 -15.04
N GLY A 304 -11.38 5.33 -15.44
CA GLY A 304 -12.67 4.75 -15.80
C GLY A 304 -12.54 3.77 -16.95
N LEU A 305 -11.77 4.12 -17.98
CA LEU A 305 -11.51 3.21 -19.11
C LEU A 305 -10.57 2.05 -18.74
N ALA A 306 -9.68 2.22 -17.78
CA ALA A 306 -8.89 1.12 -17.22
C ALA A 306 -9.76 0.15 -16.39
N ILE A 307 -10.80 0.64 -15.70
CA ILE A 307 -11.80 -0.22 -15.04
C ILE A 307 -12.58 -1.02 -16.09
N LEU A 308 -13.02 -0.38 -17.18
CA LEU A 308 -13.66 -1.08 -18.31
C LEU A 308 -12.75 -2.20 -18.85
N ALA A 309 -11.47 -1.89 -19.09
CA ALA A 309 -10.50 -2.87 -19.55
C ALA A 309 -10.37 -4.06 -18.59
N ALA A 310 -10.32 -3.80 -17.28
CA ALA A 310 -10.23 -4.83 -16.26
C ALA A 310 -11.53 -5.65 -16.15
N LEU A 311 -12.70 -5.02 -16.26
CA LEU A 311 -14.00 -5.69 -16.32
C LEU A 311 -14.13 -6.57 -17.56
N HIS A 312 -13.59 -6.15 -18.71
CA HIS A 312 -13.60 -6.93 -19.95
C HIS A 312 -12.88 -8.29 -19.80
N GLY A 313 -11.86 -8.37 -18.95
CA GLY A 313 -11.20 -9.64 -18.62
C GLY A 313 -12.11 -10.65 -17.88
N ILE A 314 -13.19 -10.18 -17.24
CA ILE A 314 -14.11 -10.97 -16.40
C ILE A 314 -15.48 -11.16 -17.07
N PHE A 315 -15.95 -10.12 -17.75
CA PHE A 315 -17.18 -10.03 -18.51
C PHE A 315 -16.81 -9.75 -19.98
N THR A 316 -16.49 -10.81 -20.72
CA THR A 316 -15.84 -10.72 -22.06
C THR A 316 -16.65 -10.00 -23.14
N SER A 317 -17.95 -9.78 -22.94
CA SER A 317 -18.82 -9.05 -23.86
C SER A 317 -19.15 -7.63 -23.39
N ILE A 318 -18.53 -7.14 -22.30
CA ILE A 318 -18.84 -5.82 -21.75
C ILE A 318 -18.36 -4.70 -22.68
N THR A 319 -19.24 -3.72 -22.90
CA THR A 319 -18.94 -2.54 -23.72
C THR A 319 -19.17 -1.23 -22.95
N GLY A 320 -18.52 -0.14 -23.37
CA GLY A 320 -18.89 1.18 -22.86
C GLY A 320 -20.35 1.50 -23.19
N TRP A 321 -21.11 1.99 -22.21
CA TRP A 321 -22.52 2.31 -22.35
C TRP A 321 -22.69 3.57 -23.19
N LYS A 322 -22.96 3.36 -24.48
CA LYS A 322 -23.00 4.41 -25.49
C LYS A 322 -23.88 5.62 -25.13
N PRO A 323 -25.11 5.46 -24.58
CA PRO A 323 -25.97 6.60 -24.26
C PRO A 323 -25.32 7.65 -23.36
N ALA A 324 -24.80 7.23 -22.20
CA ALA A 324 -24.19 8.17 -21.27
C ALA A 324 -22.84 8.71 -21.77
N TYR A 325 -22.02 7.86 -22.40
CA TYR A 325 -20.74 8.33 -22.96
C TYR A 325 -20.93 9.31 -24.13
N ASP A 326 -21.93 9.13 -24.99
CA ASP A 326 -22.21 10.11 -26.04
C ASP A 326 -22.61 11.47 -25.46
N LEU A 327 -23.36 11.52 -24.36
CA LEU A 327 -23.66 12.76 -23.63
C LEU A 327 -22.39 13.38 -23.01
N MET A 328 -21.54 12.59 -22.35
CA MET A 328 -20.27 13.09 -21.81
C MET A 328 -19.34 13.64 -22.89
N ARG A 329 -19.32 13.02 -24.08
CA ARG A 329 -18.56 13.53 -25.23
C ARG A 329 -19.11 14.84 -25.79
N GLN A 330 -20.43 15.03 -25.74
CA GLN A 330 -21.03 16.33 -26.09
C GLN A 330 -20.55 17.41 -25.12
N GLN A 331 -20.48 17.10 -23.82
CA GLN A 331 -19.96 18.02 -22.81
C GLN A 331 -18.47 18.31 -22.99
N LEU A 332 -17.66 17.30 -23.30
CA LEU A 332 -16.25 17.44 -23.65
C LEU A 332 -16.06 18.44 -24.81
N ARG A 333 -16.84 18.29 -25.88
CA ARG A 333 -16.80 19.18 -27.06
C ARG A 333 -17.34 20.57 -26.80
N ALA A 334 -18.27 20.71 -25.86
CA ALA A 334 -18.78 21.99 -25.39
C ALA A 334 -17.80 22.72 -24.46
N GLY A 335 -16.69 22.09 -24.07
CA GLY A 335 -15.69 22.64 -23.16
C GLY A 335 -16.04 22.49 -21.67
N ASN A 336 -17.07 21.71 -21.34
CA ASN A 336 -17.46 21.41 -19.97
C ASN A 336 -16.67 20.20 -19.46
N ALA A 337 -15.36 20.38 -19.30
CA ALA A 337 -14.40 19.34 -18.96
C ALA A 337 -13.19 19.93 -18.20
N HIS A 338 -12.38 19.08 -17.58
CA HIS A 338 -11.16 19.50 -16.86
C HIS A 338 -9.87 18.89 -17.43
N PRO A 339 -8.72 19.60 -17.36
CA PRO A 339 -7.44 19.10 -17.85
C PRO A 339 -7.00 17.80 -17.18
N ILE A 340 -6.34 16.92 -17.94
CA ILE A 340 -5.71 15.70 -17.41
C ILE A 340 -4.72 16.01 -16.28
N SER A 341 -4.05 17.16 -16.33
CA SER A 341 -3.09 17.62 -15.33
C SER A 341 -3.71 18.13 -14.02
N SER A 342 -5.04 18.09 -13.87
CA SER A 342 -5.70 18.61 -12.67
C SER A 342 -5.73 17.60 -11.52
N GLY A 343 -5.40 18.08 -10.32
CA GLY A 343 -5.60 17.39 -9.05
C GLY A 343 -4.97 15.99 -8.95
N SER A 344 -5.70 15.07 -8.32
CA SER A 344 -5.32 13.66 -8.11
C SER A 344 -5.37 12.80 -9.39
N LYS A 345 -5.85 13.36 -10.52
CA LYS A 345 -5.95 12.65 -11.80
C LYS A 345 -4.69 12.79 -12.68
N GLY A 346 -3.75 13.66 -12.32
CA GLY A 346 -2.47 13.83 -13.04
C GLY A 346 -1.50 12.65 -12.96
N THR A 347 -1.81 11.63 -12.16
CA THR A 347 -1.04 10.37 -12.05
C THR A 347 -1.66 9.21 -12.82
N GLN A 348 -2.80 9.43 -13.48
CA GLN A 348 -3.46 8.39 -14.27
C GLN A 348 -2.62 8.05 -15.50
N VAL A 349 -2.53 6.76 -15.80
CA VAL A 349 -1.78 6.22 -16.94
C VAL A 349 -2.78 5.81 -18.02
N ASP A 350 -2.53 6.21 -19.26
CA ASP A 350 -3.31 5.78 -20.42
C ASP A 350 -3.32 4.23 -20.48
N PRO A 351 -4.50 3.58 -20.47
CA PRO A 351 -4.59 2.12 -20.50
C PRO A 351 -4.17 1.50 -21.84
N GLY A 352 -3.91 2.32 -22.87
CA GLY A 352 -3.54 1.87 -24.20
C GLY A 352 -4.76 1.34 -24.97
N THR A 353 -5.15 0.10 -24.71
CA THR A 353 -6.34 -0.54 -25.30
C THR A 353 -7.14 -1.23 -24.21
N THR A 354 -8.46 -1.17 -24.31
CA THR A 354 -9.39 -1.73 -23.34
C THR A 354 -9.97 -3.07 -23.77
N GLY A 355 -9.91 -3.41 -25.06
CA GLY A 355 -10.62 -4.56 -25.64
C GLY A 355 -12.07 -4.26 -26.01
N CYS A 356 -12.60 -3.10 -25.60
CA CYS A 356 -13.90 -2.61 -26.04
C CYS A 356 -13.73 -1.75 -27.30
N PHE A 357 -14.29 -2.19 -28.43
CA PHE A 357 -14.21 -1.45 -29.70
C PHE A 357 -14.67 0.01 -29.57
N TYR A 358 -15.78 0.27 -28.88
CA TYR A 358 -16.28 1.63 -28.69
C TYR A 358 -15.32 2.49 -27.87
N ALA A 359 -14.75 1.96 -26.79
CA ALA A 359 -13.78 2.69 -25.99
C ALA A 359 -12.48 2.95 -26.78
N ASP A 360 -11.99 1.96 -27.50
CA ASP A 360 -10.70 2.03 -28.21
C ASP A 360 -10.74 2.90 -29.45
N GLN A 361 -11.87 2.92 -30.17
CA GLN A 361 -12.02 3.67 -31.42
C GLN A 361 -12.69 5.03 -31.24
N VAL A 362 -13.32 5.28 -30.09
CA VAL A 362 -14.12 6.49 -29.88
C VAL A 362 -13.76 7.23 -28.60
N LEU A 363 -13.79 6.56 -27.44
CA LEU A 363 -13.61 7.25 -26.15
C LEU A 363 -12.16 7.67 -25.88
N LEU A 364 -11.21 6.74 -26.03
CA LEU A 364 -9.78 7.01 -25.83
C LEU A 364 -9.25 8.05 -26.82
N PRO A 365 -9.57 7.99 -28.13
CA PRO A 365 -9.20 9.06 -29.07
C PRO A 365 -9.70 10.44 -28.62
N ASP A 366 -10.96 10.57 -28.22
CA ASP A 366 -11.51 11.84 -27.75
C ASP A 366 -10.72 12.41 -26.55
N ILE A 367 -10.37 11.59 -25.56
CA ILE A 367 -9.55 12.02 -24.42
C ILE A 367 -8.14 12.44 -24.85
N ARG A 368 -7.48 11.64 -25.69
CA ARG A 368 -6.09 11.88 -26.15
C ARG A 368 -5.96 13.13 -26.99
N GLU A 369 -6.93 13.38 -27.87
CA GLU A 369 -6.94 14.56 -28.75
C GLU A 369 -7.19 15.84 -27.95
N ASN A 370 -8.10 15.81 -26.98
CA ASN A 370 -8.52 17.00 -26.24
C ASN A 370 -7.67 17.25 -24.98
N ASN A 371 -6.99 16.24 -24.44
CA ASN A 371 -6.31 16.27 -23.14
C ASN A 371 -7.21 16.76 -22.00
N LEU A 372 -8.46 16.32 -22.03
CA LEU A 372 -9.51 16.69 -21.10
C LEU A 372 -10.24 15.44 -20.60
N PHE A 373 -10.70 15.48 -19.36
CA PHE A 373 -11.51 14.48 -18.70
C PHE A 373 -12.89 15.03 -18.38
N VAL A 374 -13.88 14.13 -18.31
CA VAL A 374 -15.25 14.46 -17.92
C VAL A 374 -15.69 13.49 -16.83
N ASP A 375 -16.15 14.04 -15.71
CA ASP A 375 -16.66 13.24 -14.58
C ASP A 375 -18.09 12.75 -14.88
N GLN A 376 -18.41 11.56 -14.38
CA GLN A 376 -19.66 10.86 -14.64
C GLN A 376 -20.91 11.69 -14.26
N GLU A 377 -20.82 12.49 -13.21
CA GLU A 377 -21.90 13.28 -12.61
C GLU A 377 -22.41 14.42 -13.49
N ILE A 378 -21.72 14.72 -14.61
CA ILE A 378 -22.20 15.73 -15.56
C ILE A 378 -23.51 15.31 -16.25
N VAL A 379 -23.75 14.00 -16.38
CA VAL A 379 -24.94 13.46 -17.05
C VAL A 379 -26.09 13.37 -16.04
N ASN A 380 -27.20 14.03 -16.35
CA ASN A 380 -28.42 13.94 -15.55
C ASN A 380 -29.46 13.02 -16.20
N VAL A 381 -30.47 12.61 -15.41
CA VAL A 381 -31.53 11.70 -15.87
C VAL A 381 -32.33 12.27 -17.03
N THR A 382 -32.63 13.57 -17.03
CA THR A 382 -33.48 14.19 -18.05
C THR A 382 -32.81 14.13 -19.43
N GLU A 383 -31.52 14.47 -19.52
CA GLU A 383 -30.76 14.37 -20.76
C GLU A 383 -30.66 12.92 -21.25
N LEU A 384 -30.52 11.99 -20.33
CA LEU A 384 -30.45 10.56 -20.63
C LEU A 384 -31.80 10.02 -21.14
N GLU A 385 -32.91 10.43 -20.53
CA GLU A 385 -34.27 10.15 -21.00
C GLU A 385 -34.48 10.65 -22.42
N GLU A 386 -34.16 11.92 -22.68
CA GLU A 386 -34.29 12.54 -24.00
C GLU A 386 -33.44 11.82 -25.04
N TYR A 387 -32.20 11.45 -24.70
CA TYR A 387 -31.33 10.69 -25.58
C TYR A 387 -31.91 9.32 -25.92
N LEU A 388 -32.39 8.57 -24.92
CA LEU A 388 -32.97 7.25 -25.11
C LEU A 388 -34.28 7.29 -25.92
N GLN A 389 -35.04 8.38 -25.85
CA GLN A 389 -36.23 8.59 -26.68
C GLN A 389 -35.91 8.94 -28.14
N GLN A 390 -34.73 9.50 -28.42
CA GLN A 390 -34.32 9.86 -29.79
C GLN A 390 -33.70 8.68 -30.57
N VAL A 391 -33.17 7.69 -29.85
CA VAL A 391 -32.44 6.54 -30.44
C VAL A 391 -33.34 5.31 -30.58
N ASN A 392 -34.46 5.26 -29.87
CA ASN A 392 -35.54 4.27 -30.05
C ASN A 392 -36.60 4.81 -31.03
#